data_AF-A0A7C3QX36-F1
#
_entry.id   AF-A0A7C3QX36-F1
#
_cell.length_a   1.000
_cell.length_b   1.000
_cell.length_c   1.000
_cell.angle_alpha   90.00
_cell.angle_beta   90.00
_cell.angle_gamma   90.00
#
_symmetry.space_group_name_H-M   'P 1'
#
loop_
_entity.id
_entity.type
_entity.pdbx_description
1 polymer ?
#
loop_
_entity_poly.entity_id
_entity_poly.type
_entity_poly.pdbx_seq_one_letter_code
_entity_poly.pdbx_strand_id
1 'polypeptide(L)'
;MEKGGITYPEGFSASAVHCGIKKEKKEDLTLIFSSHPCVAAGTFTTNQFKSYSLLWTLKNIKNPVHAVLVNSGNANTCNGKENYRYTELLAKELSKIIGIEPSSVLIGSTGIIGKVLPYEKIVNALPELVRTLSPENHTLAARGIMTTDRVPKEFQIATGIKGRHKEVYIGGMTKGAGMINPCMATMLCFITTDAVIESDLLQEALKEAVEESFNMVNVDNDMSTNDMVICLANGMAKNKKIQSGSEEYQKFLSALKTTCTELAKMIASDGEGATKLIEVKVKGGWCM
;
A
#
# COMPACT_ATOMS: atom_id res chain seq x y z
N MET A 1 -8.54 -10.10 20.48
CA MET A 1 -7.97 -9.09 19.57
C MET A 1 -8.18 -9.64 18.18
N GLU A 2 -8.69 -8.82 17.26
CA GLU A 2 -9.33 -9.28 16.02
C GLU A 2 -8.47 -8.87 14.82
N LYS A 3 -8.39 -9.73 13.80
CA LYS A 3 -7.75 -9.39 12.53
C LYS A 3 -8.59 -8.33 11.82
N GLY A 4 -7.95 -7.40 11.11
CA GLY A 4 -8.63 -6.30 10.44
C GLY A 4 -7.72 -5.62 9.42
N GLY A 5 -8.26 -4.65 8.68
CA GLY A 5 -7.49 -3.86 7.70
C GLY A 5 -6.58 -4.72 6.82
N ILE A 6 -5.31 -4.33 6.74
CA ILE A 6 -4.28 -4.98 5.89
C ILE A 6 -3.93 -6.43 6.28
N THR A 7 -4.36 -6.93 7.45
CA THR A 7 -4.09 -8.32 7.90
C THR A 7 -5.35 -9.19 7.94
N TYR A 8 -6.48 -8.66 7.46
CA TYR A 8 -7.74 -9.40 7.41
C TYR A 8 -7.67 -10.68 6.55
N PRO A 9 -7.06 -10.67 5.35
CA PRO A 9 -6.87 -11.88 4.57
C PRO A 9 -5.84 -12.84 5.22
N GLU A 10 -5.98 -14.15 4.98
CA GLU A 10 -5.04 -15.12 5.58
C GLU A 10 -3.60 -14.90 5.15
N GLY A 11 -2.68 -15.33 6.01
CA GLY A 11 -1.27 -15.35 5.67
C GLY A 11 -0.61 -13.97 5.65
N PHE A 12 -1.34 -12.91 5.98
CA PHE A 12 -0.77 -11.58 6.19
C PHE A 12 -0.57 -11.27 7.68
N SER A 13 0.51 -10.55 7.93
CA SER A 13 0.87 -9.96 9.22
C SER A 13 1.46 -8.59 8.96
N ALA A 14 1.41 -7.72 9.97
CA ALA A 14 2.00 -6.40 9.87
C ALA A 14 2.69 -6.03 11.18
N SER A 15 3.55 -5.02 11.12
CA SER A 15 4.15 -4.38 12.28
C SER A 15 4.50 -2.95 11.95
N ALA A 16 4.67 -2.13 12.98
CA ALA A 16 5.27 -0.84 12.84
C ALA A 16 6.00 -0.46 14.13
N VAL A 17 7.11 0.25 13.97
CA VAL A 17 7.98 0.70 15.07
C VAL A 17 8.38 2.15 14.85
N HIS A 18 8.86 2.78 15.93
CA HIS A 18 9.54 4.05 15.86
C HIS A 18 11.04 3.82 15.68
N CYS A 19 11.57 4.05 14.48
CA CYS A 19 12.99 4.00 14.16
C CYS A 19 13.68 5.38 14.23
N GLY A 20 12.92 6.46 14.43
CA GLY A 20 13.45 7.80 14.71
C GLY A 20 13.68 8.67 13.47
N ILE A 21 12.93 8.43 12.39
CA ILE A 21 12.83 9.34 11.24
C ILE A 21 12.01 10.55 11.64
N LYS A 22 10.85 10.32 12.28
CA LYS A 22 10.05 11.37 12.90
C LYS A 22 10.68 11.75 14.24
N LYS A 23 10.58 13.02 14.62
CA LYS A 23 11.08 13.51 15.92
C LYS A 23 10.16 13.08 17.06
N GLU A 24 8.86 13.03 16.79
CA GLU A 24 7.86 12.53 17.73
C GLU A 24 8.02 11.01 17.86
N LYS A 25 7.80 10.47 19.06
CA LYS A 25 7.82 9.01 19.33
C LYS A 25 6.58 8.29 18.75
N LYS A 26 6.29 8.57 17.48
CA LYS A 26 5.26 7.91 16.67
C LYS A 26 5.94 6.93 15.73
N GLU A 27 5.23 5.87 15.38
CA GLU A 27 5.70 4.88 14.43
C GLU A 27 6.00 5.54 13.08
N ASP A 28 7.12 5.15 12.48
CA ASP A 28 7.63 5.72 11.24
C ASP A 28 8.31 4.70 10.32
N LEU A 29 8.28 3.42 10.71
CA LEU A 29 8.69 2.29 9.91
C LEU A 29 7.66 1.18 10.04
N THR A 30 7.06 0.77 8.93
CA THR A 30 6.00 -0.24 8.83
C THR A 30 6.47 -1.39 7.96
N LEU A 31 6.09 -2.61 8.32
CA LEU A 31 6.27 -3.81 7.52
C LEU A 31 4.92 -4.50 7.30
N ILE A 32 4.61 -4.78 6.04
CA ILE A 32 3.54 -5.71 5.65
C ILE A 32 4.24 -6.98 5.20
N PHE A 33 3.83 -8.13 5.71
CA PHE A 33 4.46 -9.42 5.39
C PHE A 33 3.41 -10.48 5.05
N SER A 34 3.68 -11.24 3.99
CA SER A 34 2.95 -12.46 3.68
C SER A 34 3.81 -13.71 3.87
N SER A 35 3.22 -14.70 4.55
CA SER A 35 3.85 -16.02 4.74
C SER A 35 3.96 -16.84 3.45
N HIS A 36 3.23 -16.45 2.40
CA HIS A 36 3.24 -17.09 1.09
C HIS A 36 3.60 -16.07 0.02
N PRO A 37 4.24 -16.48 -1.08
CA PRO A 37 4.56 -15.56 -2.17
C PRO A 37 3.29 -14.97 -2.77
N CYS A 38 3.24 -13.64 -2.87
CA CYS A 38 2.16 -12.91 -3.51
C CYS A 38 2.46 -12.69 -4.99
N VAL A 39 1.43 -12.79 -5.83
CA VAL A 39 1.40 -11.97 -7.05
C VAL A 39 1.06 -10.54 -6.64
N ALA A 40 1.66 -9.55 -7.31
CA ALA A 40 1.49 -8.15 -6.98
C ALA A 40 1.05 -7.35 -8.21
N ALA A 41 0.11 -6.44 -7.99
CA ALA A 41 -0.29 -5.42 -8.95
C ALA A 41 -0.03 -4.04 -8.38
N GLY A 42 0.28 -3.08 -9.25
CA GLY A 42 0.56 -1.71 -8.82
C GLY A 42 0.12 -0.65 -9.81
N THR A 43 -0.32 0.48 -9.28
CA THR A 43 -0.38 1.75 -10.01
C THR A 43 0.62 2.70 -9.35
N PHE A 44 1.24 3.60 -10.12
CA PHE A 44 2.30 4.49 -9.63
C PHE A 44 2.21 5.91 -10.19
N THR A 45 2.74 6.88 -9.45
CA THR A 45 2.77 8.29 -9.88
C THR A 45 3.32 8.46 -11.30
N THR A 46 2.70 9.36 -12.06
CA THR A 46 3.20 9.76 -13.38
C THR A 46 4.28 10.85 -13.29
N ASN A 47 4.50 11.43 -12.10
CA ASN A 47 5.49 12.47 -11.87
C ASN A 47 6.90 12.04 -12.35
N GLN A 48 7.65 12.97 -12.95
CA GLN A 48 9.00 12.70 -13.46
C GLN A 48 10.03 12.55 -12.34
N PHE A 49 9.83 13.21 -11.20
CA PHE A 49 10.75 13.20 -10.06
C PHE A 49 10.50 12.01 -9.12
N LYS A 50 10.39 10.79 -9.65
CA LYS A 50 10.05 9.59 -8.87
C LYS A 50 11.03 9.34 -7.72
N SER A 51 10.49 8.96 -6.56
CA SER A 51 11.27 8.50 -5.40
C SER A 51 12.15 7.30 -5.74
N TYR A 52 13.32 7.21 -5.12
CA TYR A 52 14.21 6.06 -5.26
C TYR A 52 13.56 4.76 -4.73
N SER A 53 12.69 4.86 -3.73
CA SER A 53 11.90 3.75 -3.21
C SER A 53 10.89 3.24 -4.24
N LEU A 54 10.23 4.16 -4.96
CA LEU A 54 9.30 3.83 -6.03
C LEU A 54 10.03 3.16 -7.20
N LEU A 55 11.20 3.67 -7.61
CA LEU A 55 12.01 3.07 -8.68
C LEU A 55 12.43 1.63 -8.34
N TRP A 56 12.76 1.35 -7.08
CA TRP A 56 13.02 -0.02 -6.61
C TRP A 56 11.78 -0.91 -6.71
N THR A 57 10.63 -0.42 -6.25
CA THR A 57 9.36 -1.15 -6.29
C THR A 57 8.93 -1.46 -7.73
N LEU A 58 9.03 -0.49 -8.65
CA LEU A 58 8.73 -0.70 -10.08
C LEU A 58 9.57 -1.82 -10.70
N LYS A 59 10.85 -1.90 -10.34
CA LYS A 59 11.77 -2.95 -10.83
C LYS A 59 11.37 -4.34 -10.34
N ASN A 60 10.83 -4.44 -9.13
CA ASN A 60 10.66 -5.69 -8.41
C ASN A 60 9.22 -6.20 -8.28
N ILE A 61 8.20 -5.39 -8.57
CA ILE A 61 6.79 -5.77 -8.40
C ILE A 61 6.36 -6.99 -9.23
N LYS A 62 7.06 -7.28 -10.33
CA LYS A 62 6.83 -8.46 -11.18
C LYS A 62 7.31 -9.78 -10.57
N ASN A 63 8.11 -9.74 -9.51
CA ASN A 63 8.61 -10.94 -8.83
C ASN A 63 7.58 -11.44 -7.81
N PRO A 64 7.70 -12.69 -7.32
CA PRO A 64 6.96 -13.11 -6.14
C PRO A 64 7.30 -12.22 -4.94
N VAL A 65 6.31 -11.52 -4.39
CA VAL A 65 6.48 -10.55 -3.29
C VAL A 65 6.13 -11.18 -1.96
N HIS A 66 6.94 -10.93 -0.93
CA HIS A 66 6.64 -11.33 0.44
C HIS A 66 6.47 -10.15 1.37
N ALA A 67 7.14 -9.03 1.11
CA ALA A 67 7.21 -7.93 2.04
C ALA A 67 7.05 -6.56 1.36
N VAL A 68 6.44 -5.63 2.10
CA VAL A 68 6.46 -4.21 1.77
C VAL A 68 6.99 -3.45 2.99
N LEU A 69 8.17 -2.84 2.85
CA LEU A 69 8.76 -1.99 3.86
C LEU A 69 8.41 -0.53 3.57
N VAL A 70 7.80 0.17 4.52
CA VAL A 70 7.34 1.54 4.33
C VAL A 70 7.90 2.43 5.40
N ASN A 71 8.58 3.52 5.02
CA ASN A 71 8.98 4.54 5.97
C ASN A 71 8.13 5.81 5.79
N SER A 72 7.87 6.52 6.89
CA SER A 72 7.21 7.82 6.87
C SER A 72 8.09 8.89 7.54
N GLY A 73 7.92 10.16 7.12
CA GLY A 73 8.77 11.28 7.52
C GLY A 73 9.94 11.59 6.57
N ASN A 74 10.23 10.72 5.59
CA ASN A 74 11.21 10.95 4.54
C ASN A 74 10.72 10.35 3.22
N ALA A 75 10.61 11.16 2.17
CA ALA A 75 10.10 10.73 0.86
C ALA A 75 11.12 9.96 0.01
N ASN A 76 12.41 10.02 0.36
CA ASN A 76 13.50 9.42 -0.40
C ASN A 76 13.51 9.86 -1.88
N THR A 77 13.34 11.17 -2.09
CA THR A 77 13.20 11.80 -3.40
C THR A 77 14.13 13.00 -3.50
N CYS A 78 14.71 13.25 -4.68
CA CYS A 78 15.56 14.40 -4.97
C CYS A 78 16.73 14.60 -3.97
N ASN A 79 17.27 13.51 -3.42
CA ASN A 79 18.29 13.52 -2.37
C ASN A 79 19.65 12.93 -2.80
N GLY A 80 19.86 12.74 -4.11
CA GLY A 80 21.10 12.22 -4.71
C GLY A 80 21.05 10.72 -5.01
N LYS A 81 21.67 10.31 -6.13
CA LYS A 81 21.54 8.95 -6.72
C LYS A 81 21.97 7.83 -5.78
N GLU A 82 22.88 8.10 -4.85
CA GLU A 82 23.33 7.12 -3.84
C GLU A 82 22.19 6.60 -2.96
N ASN A 83 21.09 7.34 -2.81
CA ASN A 83 19.95 6.87 -2.01
C ASN A 83 19.22 5.69 -2.66
N TYR A 84 19.31 5.51 -3.98
CA TYR A 84 18.85 4.28 -4.63
C TYR A 84 19.62 3.06 -4.09
N ARG A 85 20.94 3.20 -3.90
CA ARG A 85 21.76 2.14 -3.31
C ARG A 85 21.35 1.85 -1.86
N TYR A 86 21.01 2.86 -1.07
CA TYR A 86 20.48 2.63 0.28
C TYR A 86 19.14 1.88 0.24
N THR A 87 18.25 2.18 -0.70
CA THR A 87 17.02 1.40 -0.91
C THR A 87 17.32 -0.06 -1.23
N GLU A 88 18.27 -0.36 -2.13
CA GLU A 88 18.66 -1.75 -2.42
C GLU A 88 19.25 -2.45 -1.19
N LEU A 89 20.07 -1.74 -0.41
CA LEU A 89 20.68 -2.27 0.81
C LEU A 89 19.63 -2.54 1.89
N LEU A 90 18.61 -1.68 2.05
CA LEU A 90 17.52 -1.93 2.99
C LEU A 90 16.75 -3.21 2.65
N ALA A 91 16.44 -3.41 1.36
CA ALA A 91 15.81 -4.64 0.90
C ALA A 91 16.67 -5.86 1.26
N LYS A 92 17.98 -5.79 1.02
CA LYS A 92 18.93 -6.87 1.37
C LYS A 92 19.03 -7.13 2.87
N GLU A 93 19.07 -6.10 3.71
CA GLU A 93 19.15 -6.30 5.16
C GLU A 93 17.86 -6.90 5.70
N LEU A 94 16.69 -6.41 5.27
CA LEU A 94 15.41 -7.00 5.66
C LEU A 94 15.28 -8.45 5.18
N SER A 95 15.69 -8.73 3.94
CA SER A 95 15.55 -10.06 3.35
C SER A 95 16.41 -11.11 4.06
N LYS A 96 17.60 -10.73 4.56
CA LYS A 96 18.44 -11.60 5.40
C LYS A 96 17.77 -11.97 6.71
N ILE A 97 17.10 -11.01 7.36
CA ILE A 97 16.45 -11.23 8.67
C ILE A 97 15.23 -12.17 8.52
N ILE A 98 14.46 -12.00 7.45
CA ILE A 98 13.23 -12.78 7.19
C ILE A 98 13.53 -14.12 6.48
N GLY A 99 14.64 -14.21 5.74
CA GLY A 99 14.99 -15.40 4.96
C GLY A 99 14.30 -15.45 3.59
N ILE A 100 14.21 -14.32 2.89
CA ILE A 100 13.62 -14.20 1.55
C ILE A 100 14.62 -13.56 0.56
N GLU A 101 14.28 -13.56 -0.72
CA GLU A 101 15.05 -12.83 -1.73
C GLU A 101 14.87 -11.32 -1.59
N PRO A 102 15.92 -10.49 -1.79
CA PRO A 102 15.78 -9.03 -1.77
C PRO A 102 14.74 -8.52 -2.78
N SER A 103 14.63 -9.18 -3.94
CA SER A 103 13.66 -8.84 -4.99
C SER A 103 12.21 -9.13 -4.62
N SER A 104 11.96 -9.83 -3.50
CA SER A 104 10.64 -10.07 -2.93
C SER A 104 10.21 -9.00 -1.92
N VAL A 105 11.03 -7.95 -1.75
CA VAL A 105 10.75 -6.81 -0.88
C VAL A 105 10.44 -5.58 -1.74
N LEU A 106 9.22 -5.06 -1.61
CA LEU A 106 8.86 -3.74 -2.14
C LEU A 106 9.11 -2.66 -1.08
N ILE A 107 9.38 -1.43 -1.52
CA ILE A 107 9.68 -0.31 -0.61
C ILE A 107 8.83 0.91 -0.96
N GLY A 108 8.17 1.46 0.06
CA GLY A 108 7.46 2.73 0.02
C GLY A 108 8.10 3.77 0.92
N SER A 109 8.04 5.04 0.52
CA SER A 109 8.53 6.17 1.32
C SER A 109 7.56 7.33 1.22
N THR A 110 7.41 8.12 2.27
CA THR A 110 6.60 9.35 2.26
C THR A 110 7.10 10.34 3.30
N GLY A 111 7.00 11.65 3.02
CA GLY A 111 7.42 12.71 3.94
C GLY A 111 8.28 13.77 3.24
N ILE A 112 9.34 14.23 3.91
CA ILE A 112 10.13 15.37 3.44
C ILE A 112 10.99 14.98 2.20
N ILE A 113 10.92 15.78 1.14
CA ILE A 113 11.73 15.66 -0.10
C ILE A 113 13.11 16.31 0.11
N GLY A 114 14.14 15.80 -0.58
CA GLY A 114 15.49 16.38 -0.58
C GLY A 114 16.34 16.03 0.65
N LYS A 115 15.82 15.22 1.57
CA LYS A 115 16.55 14.71 2.74
C LYS A 115 17.12 13.33 2.44
N VAL A 116 18.39 13.12 2.77
CA VAL A 116 19.05 11.80 2.69
C VAL A 116 18.26 10.78 3.50
N LEU A 117 18.09 9.58 2.95
CA LEU A 117 17.43 8.47 3.62
C LEU A 117 18.21 8.12 4.90
N PRO A 118 17.58 8.06 6.08
CA PRO A 118 18.25 7.73 7.33
C PRO A 118 18.50 6.22 7.45
N TYR A 119 19.34 5.68 6.57
CA TYR A 119 19.61 4.25 6.39
C TYR A 119 19.93 3.53 7.71
N GLU A 120 20.90 4.02 8.48
CA GLU A 120 21.34 3.39 9.74
C GLU A 120 20.20 3.27 10.77
N LYS A 121 19.33 4.28 10.85
CA LYS A 121 18.18 4.24 11.77
C LYS A 121 17.21 3.13 11.39
N ILE A 122 16.94 3.01 10.09
CA ILE A 122 16.02 1.99 9.55
C ILE A 122 16.61 0.60 9.79
N VAL A 123 17.88 0.37 9.41
CA VAL A 123 18.55 -0.94 9.57
C VAL A 123 18.55 -1.41 11.01
N ASN A 124 18.89 -0.53 11.96
CA ASN A 124 18.92 -0.87 13.38
C ASN A 124 17.54 -1.24 13.95
N ALA A 125 16.45 -0.76 13.34
CA ALA A 125 15.08 -1.07 13.76
C ALA A 125 14.51 -2.34 13.11
N LEU A 126 15.13 -2.88 12.05
CA LEU A 126 14.60 -4.06 11.33
C LEU A 126 14.42 -5.29 12.22
N PRO A 127 15.35 -5.66 13.14
CA PRO A 127 15.16 -6.82 14.00
C PRO A 127 13.90 -6.72 14.88
N GLU A 128 13.65 -5.54 15.45
CA GLU A 128 12.44 -5.31 16.26
C GLU A 128 11.17 -5.30 15.39
N LEU A 129 11.24 -4.66 14.23
CA LEU A 129 10.14 -4.62 13.27
C LEU A 129 9.70 -6.03 12.86
N VAL A 130 10.64 -6.93 12.57
CA VAL A 130 10.34 -8.33 12.24
C VAL A 130 9.82 -9.10 13.44
N ARG A 131 10.43 -8.93 14.63
CA ARG A 131 10.01 -9.61 15.87
C ARG A 131 8.56 -9.27 16.26
N THR A 132 8.08 -8.08 15.91
CA THR A 132 6.75 -7.59 16.26
C THR A 132 5.70 -7.83 15.18
N LEU A 133 6.02 -8.57 14.11
CA LEU A 133 5.03 -8.98 13.10
C LEU A 133 3.89 -9.76 13.76
N SER A 134 2.66 -9.30 13.53
CA SER A 134 1.46 -9.94 14.05
C SER A 134 0.27 -9.72 13.10
N PRO A 135 -0.64 -10.69 12.97
CA PRO A 135 -1.91 -10.47 12.29
C PRO A 135 -2.84 -9.49 13.03
N GLU A 136 -2.52 -9.09 14.27
CA GLU A 136 -3.31 -8.15 15.07
C GLU A 136 -2.81 -6.69 14.94
N ASN A 137 -1.65 -6.47 14.34
CA ASN A 137 -0.98 -5.17 14.29
C ASN A 137 -1.37 -4.30 13.08
N HIS A 138 -2.55 -4.53 12.49
CA HIS A 138 -3.00 -3.81 11.29
C HIS A 138 -3.14 -2.29 11.54
N THR A 139 -3.80 -1.88 12.62
CA THR A 139 -3.92 -0.44 12.96
C THR A 139 -2.60 0.21 13.32
N LEU A 140 -1.68 -0.55 13.92
CA LEU A 140 -0.33 -0.07 14.19
C LEU A 140 0.42 0.20 12.88
N ALA A 141 0.31 -0.71 11.90
CA ALA A 141 0.88 -0.54 10.57
C ALA A 141 0.29 0.68 9.83
N ALA A 142 -1.03 0.87 9.90
CA ALA A 142 -1.72 2.02 9.32
C ALA A 142 -1.25 3.35 9.94
N ARG A 143 -0.97 3.37 11.26
CA ARG A 143 -0.37 4.53 11.93
C ARG A 143 1.06 4.80 11.48
N GLY A 144 1.87 3.75 11.30
CA GLY A 144 3.28 3.89 10.92
C GLY A 144 3.51 4.50 9.53
N ILE A 145 2.52 4.44 8.63
CA ILE A 145 2.62 5.08 7.30
C ILE A 145 2.12 6.54 7.27
N MET A 146 1.43 7.01 8.32
CA MET A 146 0.86 8.36 8.39
C MET A 146 1.93 9.46 8.39
N THR A 147 1.55 10.65 7.91
CA THR A 147 2.36 11.87 7.98
C THR A 147 1.57 13.02 8.62
N THR A 148 0.92 13.86 7.80
CA THR A 148 0.01 14.93 8.20
C THR A 148 -1.43 14.45 8.46
N ASP A 149 -1.70 13.18 8.13
CA ASP A 149 -2.93 12.48 8.46
C ASP A 149 -3.33 12.65 9.93
N ARG A 150 -4.62 12.89 10.21
CA ARG A 150 -5.13 13.00 11.58
C ARG A 150 -5.54 11.64 12.15
N VAL A 151 -5.99 10.73 11.29
CA VAL A 151 -6.47 9.39 11.67
C VAL A 151 -5.90 8.30 10.76
N PRO A 152 -5.66 7.08 11.29
CA PRO A 152 -5.34 5.91 10.46
C PRO A 152 -6.55 5.55 9.59
N LYS A 153 -6.29 5.05 8.37
CA LYS A 153 -7.31 4.75 7.37
C LYS A 153 -7.18 3.29 6.95
N GLU A 154 -8.15 2.48 7.33
CA GLU A 154 -8.19 1.04 7.07
C GLU A 154 -9.59 0.62 6.62
N PHE A 155 -9.64 -0.40 5.77
CA PHE A 155 -10.90 -0.99 5.33
C PHE A 155 -10.71 -2.49 5.06
N GLN A 156 -11.77 -3.28 5.27
CA GLN A 156 -11.77 -4.70 4.94
C GLN A 156 -13.16 -5.16 4.52
N ILE A 157 -13.21 -6.18 3.66
CA ILE A 157 -14.46 -6.74 3.15
C ILE A 157 -14.32 -8.21 2.77
N ALA A 158 -15.41 -8.94 2.96
CA ALA A 158 -15.66 -10.27 2.43
C ALA A 158 -16.19 -10.20 0.99
N THR A 159 -15.60 -10.95 0.07
CA THR A 159 -15.98 -10.90 -1.36
C THR A 159 -17.17 -11.81 -1.70
N GLY A 160 -17.55 -12.75 -0.82
CA GLY A 160 -18.53 -13.80 -1.11
C GLY A 160 -18.03 -14.90 -2.07
N ILE A 161 -16.75 -14.89 -2.47
CA ILE A 161 -16.14 -15.96 -3.28
C ILE A 161 -15.75 -17.11 -2.35
N LYS A 162 -16.19 -18.33 -2.66
CA LYS A 162 -15.87 -19.52 -1.85
C LYS A 162 -14.39 -19.91 -2.01
N GLY A 163 -13.66 -19.89 -0.90
CA GLY A 163 -12.40 -20.59 -0.71
C GLY A 163 -12.59 -22.01 -0.21
N ARG A 164 -11.51 -22.67 0.22
CA ARG A 164 -11.55 -24.08 0.67
C ARG A 164 -12.30 -24.25 2.00
N HIS A 165 -12.04 -23.38 2.97
CA HIS A 165 -12.59 -23.46 4.33
C HIS A 165 -13.24 -22.15 4.81
N LYS A 166 -13.26 -21.14 3.94
CA LYS A 166 -13.69 -19.77 4.22
C LYS A 166 -13.96 -19.06 2.90
N GLU A 167 -14.39 -17.82 2.94
CA GLU A 167 -14.45 -16.98 1.74
C GLU A 167 -13.14 -16.21 1.50
N VAL A 168 -13.02 -15.63 0.30
CA VAL A 168 -11.92 -14.73 -0.06
C VAL A 168 -12.17 -13.36 0.56
N TYR A 169 -11.11 -12.78 1.13
CA TYR A 169 -11.12 -11.49 1.79
C TYR A 169 -10.23 -10.47 1.08
N ILE A 170 -10.60 -9.20 1.20
CA ILE A 170 -9.77 -8.05 0.82
C ILE A 170 -9.61 -7.15 2.04
N GLY A 171 -8.39 -6.68 2.27
CA GLY A 171 -8.06 -5.78 3.36
C GLY A 171 -7.06 -4.73 2.90
N GLY A 172 -7.18 -3.50 3.39
CA GLY A 172 -6.33 -2.41 2.93
C GLY A 172 -6.10 -1.33 3.98
N MET A 173 -5.03 -0.57 3.77
CA MET A 173 -4.72 0.65 4.51
C MET A 173 -4.19 1.70 3.55
N THR A 174 -4.45 2.98 3.87
CA THR A 174 -3.95 4.09 3.06
C THR A 174 -3.49 5.25 3.94
N LYS A 175 -2.70 6.14 3.35
CA LYS A 175 -2.35 7.44 3.92
C LYS A 175 -2.38 8.51 2.85
N GLY A 176 -2.53 9.76 3.27
CA GLY A 176 -2.70 10.90 2.41
C GLY A 176 -3.69 11.88 3.05
N ALA A 177 -3.32 13.15 3.07
CA ALA A 177 -4.12 14.24 3.61
C ALA A 177 -3.81 15.56 2.88
N GLY A 178 -2.56 15.76 2.46
CA GLY A 178 -2.15 16.83 1.55
C GLY A 178 -1.40 16.29 0.34
N MET A 179 -1.21 17.16 -0.64
CA MET A 179 -0.59 16.94 -1.94
C MET A 179 -1.39 15.90 -2.76
N ILE A 180 -2.71 16.04 -2.86
CA ILE A 180 -3.58 15.04 -3.49
C ILE A 180 -4.21 15.60 -4.78
N ASN A 181 -3.88 15.00 -5.92
CA ASN A 181 -4.40 15.36 -7.26
C ASN A 181 -4.79 14.11 -8.08
N PRO A 182 -5.90 14.11 -8.85
CA PRO A 182 -6.15 13.14 -9.91
C PRO A 182 -4.95 12.99 -10.86
N CYS A 183 -4.65 11.76 -11.31
CA CYS A 183 -3.40 11.29 -11.94
C CYS A 183 -2.37 10.70 -10.97
N MET A 184 -2.88 10.04 -9.92
CA MET A 184 -2.14 9.49 -8.79
C MET A 184 -1.51 10.58 -7.90
N ALA A 185 -2.30 10.98 -6.90
CA ALA A 185 -2.05 11.88 -5.77
C ALA A 185 -1.04 11.37 -4.73
N THR A 186 -0.49 12.22 -3.83
CA THR A 186 0.32 11.91 -2.61
C THR A 186 -0.28 10.90 -1.67
N MET A 187 -0.32 9.66 -2.10
CA MET A 187 -0.89 8.59 -1.32
C MET A 187 -0.10 7.30 -1.47
N LEU A 188 0.06 6.64 -0.33
CA LEU A 188 0.49 5.26 -0.29
C LEU A 188 -0.74 4.45 0.11
N CYS A 189 -1.15 3.55 -0.76
CA CYS A 189 -2.22 2.60 -0.48
C CYS A 189 -1.70 1.19 -0.67
N PHE A 190 -1.97 0.35 0.33
CA PHE A 190 -1.61 -1.05 0.31
C PHE A 190 -2.87 -1.87 0.51
N ILE A 191 -3.06 -2.86 -0.34
CA ILE A 191 -4.20 -3.77 -0.35
C ILE A 191 -3.65 -5.19 -0.34
N THR A 192 -4.32 -6.06 0.39
CA THR A 192 -4.01 -7.48 0.51
C THR A 192 -5.27 -8.28 0.21
N THR A 193 -5.08 -9.46 -0.35
CA THR A 193 -6.13 -10.46 -0.54
C THR A 193 -5.54 -11.85 -0.46
N ASP A 194 -6.34 -12.79 0.00
CA ASP A 194 -6.00 -14.21 -0.01
C ASP A 194 -6.58 -14.95 -1.22
N ALA A 195 -7.08 -14.20 -2.22
CA ALA A 195 -7.57 -14.73 -3.48
C ALA A 195 -6.48 -15.44 -4.29
N VAL A 196 -6.87 -16.54 -4.94
CA VAL A 196 -6.11 -17.14 -6.05
C VAL A 196 -6.51 -16.44 -7.35
N ILE A 197 -5.63 -15.58 -7.87
CA ILE A 197 -5.83 -14.76 -9.08
C ILE A 197 -4.48 -14.57 -9.80
N GLU A 198 -4.49 -14.46 -11.14
CA GLU A 198 -3.27 -14.19 -11.91
C GLU A 198 -2.84 -12.73 -11.82
N SER A 199 -1.54 -12.50 -12.02
CA SER A 199 -0.95 -11.16 -12.00
C SER A 199 -1.62 -10.21 -12.99
N ASP A 200 -1.85 -10.63 -14.23
CA ASP A 200 -2.45 -9.76 -15.27
C ASP A 200 -3.88 -9.36 -14.93
N LEU A 201 -4.67 -10.33 -14.44
CA LEU A 201 -6.07 -10.09 -14.05
C LEU A 201 -6.18 -9.25 -12.77
N LEU A 202 -5.25 -9.42 -11.83
CA LEU A 202 -5.14 -8.57 -10.65
C LEU A 202 -4.76 -7.14 -11.03
N GLN A 203 -3.86 -6.97 -12.00
CA GLN A 203 -3.45 -5.66 -12.51
C GLN A 203 -4.59 -4.95 -13.26
N GLU A 204 -5.37 -5.67 -14.06
CA GLU A 204 -6.57 -5.15 -14.72
C GLU A 204 -7.59 -4.66 -13.70
N ALA A 205 -7.95 -5.51 -12.73
CA ALA A 205 -8.91 -5.16 -11.68
C ALA A 205 -8.45 -3.97 -10.83
N LEU A 206 -7.16 -3.93 -10.46
CA LEU A 206 -6.60 -2.83 -9.68
C LEU A 206 -6.66 -1.52 -10.48
N LYS A 207 -6.28 -1.54 -11.76
CA LYS A 207 -6.32 -0.35 -12.61
C LYS A 207 -7.73 0.23 -12.69
N GLU A 208 -8.74 -0.60 -12.93
CA GLU A 208 -10.13 -0.18 -12.99
C GLU A 208 -10.61 0.39 -11.64
N ALA A 209 -10.29 -0.29 -10.54
CA ALA A 209 -10.65 0.17 -9.21
C ALA A 209 -10.00 1.52 -8.84
N VAL A 210 -8.74 1.74 -9.21
CA VAL A 210 -8.01 3.00 -8.97
C VAL A 210 -8.60 4.16 -9.77
N GLU A 211 -8.97 3.92 -11.03
CA GLU A 211 -9.53 4.93 -11.93
C GLU A 211 -10.86 5.48 -11.38
N GLU A 212 -11.71 4.60 -10.85
CA GLU A 212 -12.99 4.95 -10.24
C GLU A 212 -12.91 5.27 -8.74
N SER A 213 -11.72 5.57 -8.19
CA SER A 213 -11.59 5.93 -6.77
C SER A 213 -10.49 6.97 -6.54
N PHE A 214 -9.26 6.53 -6.34
CA PHE A 214 -8.13 7.38 -5.98
C PHE A 214 -7.82 8.44 -7.06
N ASN A 215 -8.00 8.10 -8.35
CA ASN A 215 -7.87 9.05 -9.45
C ASN A 215 -9.03 10.04 -9.56
N MET A 216 -10.05 9.96 -8.69
CA MET A 216 -11.13 10.95 -8.58
C MET A 216 -11.00 11.81 -7.31
N VAL A 217 -9.98 11.59 -6.48
CA VAL A 217 -9.77 12.38 -5.25
C VAL A 217 -8.83 13.54 -5.52
N ASN A 218 -9.22 14.72 -5.04
CA ASN A 218 -8.42 15.93 -5.05
C ASN A 218 -8.52 16.63 -3.69
N VAL A 219 -7.41 17.12 -3.17
CA VAL A 219 -7.39 17.96 -1.96
C VAL A 219 -6.81 19.35 -2.29
N ASP A 220 -5.67 19.42 -2.98
CA ASP A 220 -4.93 20.67 -3.20
C ASP A 220 -4.26 20.78 -4.59
N ASN A 221 -4.53 19.86 -5.52
CA ASN A 221 -3.97 19.80 -6.87
C ASN A 221 -2.45 19.55 -7.00
N ASP A 222 -1.73 19.25 -5.92
CA ASP A 222 -0.30 18.91 -6.04
C ASP A 222 -0.11 17.39 -6.24
N MET A 223 0.65 17.00 -7.26
CA MET A 223 0.94 15.58 -7.56
C MET A 223 2.28 15.15 -6.94
N SER A 224 2.30 14.05 -6.19
CA SER A 224 3.52 13.59 -5.51
C SER A 224 4.47 12.83 -6.39
N THR A 225 5.64 12.63 -5.81
CA THR A 225 6.77 11.89 -6.38
C THR A 225 6.82 10.42 -5.95
N ASN A 226 5.89 10.00 -5.09
CA ASN A 226 5.94 8.76 -4.32
C ASN A 226 4.72 7.85 -4.51
N ASP A 227 3.75 8.25 -5.33
CA ASP A 227 2.41 7.68 -5.25
C ASP A 227 2.38 6.26 -5.72
N MET A 228 1.70 5.43 -4.92
CA MET A 228 1.55 4.02 -5.23
C MET A 228 0.29 3.45 -4.59
N VAL A 229 -0.40 2.62 -5.37
CA VAL A 229 -1.38 1.67 -4.88
C VAL A 229 -0.84 0.29 -5.20
N ILE A 230 -0.61 -0.55 -4.19
CA ILE A 230 -0.11 -1.91 -4.36
C ILE A 230 -1.16 -2.88 -3.84
N CYS A 231 -1.51 -3.89 -4.64
CA CYS A 231 -2.35 -5.00 -4.23
C CYS A 231 -1.56 -6.30 -4.24
N LEU A 232 -1.56 -7.02 -3.11
CA LEU A 232 -0.86 -8.30 -2.93
C LEU A 232 -1.87 -9.44 -2.79
N ALA A 233 -1.78 -10.47 -3.64
CA ALA A 233 -2.61 -11.66 -3.58
C ALA A 233 -1.79 -12.92 -3.30
N ASN A 234 -2.01 -13.58 -2.16
CA ASN A 234 -1.19 -14.72 -1.72
C ASN A 234 -1.84 -16.10 -1.90
N GLY A 235 -3.09 -16.17 -2.39
CA GLY A 235 -3.79 -17.42 -2.67
C GLY A 235 -4.21 -18.28 -1.47
N MET A 236 -4.09 -17.77 -0.23
CA MET A 236 -4.32 -18.56 0.98
C MET A 236 -5.79 -18.96 1.21
N ALA A 237 -6.77 -18.28 0.59
CA ALA A 237 -8.16 -18.71 0.61
C ALA A 237 -8.35 -20.04 -0.14
N LYS A 238 -7.42 -20.41 -1.03
CA LYS A 238 -7.45 -21.65 -1.82
C LYS A 238 -8.77 -21.80 -2.60
N ASN A 239 -9.33 -20.68 -3.06
CA ASN A 239 -10.44 -20.68 -4.02
C ASN A 239 -9.99 -21.23 -5.37
N LYS A 240 -10.95 -21.60 -6.22
CA LYS A 240 -10.64 -21.84 -7.64
C LYS A 240 -10.08 -20.55 -8.23
N LYS A 241 -9.00 -20.69 -9.01
CA LYS A 241 -8.32 -19.58 -9.69
C LYS A 241 -9.34 -18.72 -10.45
N ILE A 242 -9.46 -17.46 -10.05
CA ILE A 242 -10.38 -16.49 -10.67
C ILE A 242 -10.02 -16.34 -12.14
N GLN A 243 -11.02 -16.40 -13.02
CA GLN A 243 -10.86 -16.27 -14.47
C GLN A 243 -11.50 -14.99 -14.97
N SER A 244 -10.95 -14.40 -16.02
CA SER A 244 -11.56 -13.23 -16.66
C SER A 244 -13.00 -13.56 -17.11
N GLY A 245 -13.91 -12.61 -16.90
CA GLY A 245 -15.33 -12.75 -17.22
C GLY A 245 -16.16 -13.67 -16.31
N SER A 246 -15.56 -14.31 -15.29
CA SER A 246 -16.31 -15.18 -14.37
C SER A 246 -17.13 -14.38 -13.34
N GLU A 247 -18.11 -15.04 -12.72
CA GLU A 247 -18.89 -14.44 -11.62
C GLU A 247 -17.97 -14.07 -10.43
N GLU A 248 -16.98 -14.91 -10.14
CA GLU A 248 -15.97 -14.64 -9.11
C GLU A 248 -15.11 -13.42 -9.44
N TYR A 249 -14.78 -13.19 -10.72
CA TYR A 249 -14.08 -11.97 -11.11
C TYR A 249 -14.91 -10.72 -10.85
N GLN A 250 -16.20 -10.75 -11.20
CA GLN A 250 -17.11 -9.62 -10.93
C GLN A 250 -17.26 -9.35 -9.42
N LYS A 251 -17.36 -10.40 -8.60
CA LYS A 251 -17.38 -10.27 -7.14
C LYS A 251 -16.08 -9.68 -6.60
N PHE A 252 -14.94 -10.16 -7.08
CA PHE A 252 -13.62 -9.68 -6.68
C PHE A 252 -13.43 -8.20 -7.05
N LEU A 253 -13.71 -7.84 -8.30
CA LEU A 253 -13.61 -6.47 -8.81
C LEU A 253 -14.53 -5.52 -8.04
N SER A 254 -15.78 -5.90 -7.79
CA SER A 254 -16.73 -5.10 -7.00
C SER A 254 -16.23 -4.85 -5.57
N ALA A 255 -15.70 -5.89 -4.90
CA ALA A 255 -15.13 -5.76 -3.56
C ALA A 255 -13.85 -4.90 -3.55
N LEU A 256 -13.01 -5.01 -4.58
CA LEU A 256 -11.81 -4.19 -4.74
C LEU A 256 -12.17 -2.71 -5.00
N LYS A 257 -13.13 -2.44 -5.90
CA LYS A 257 -13.69 -1.09 -6.13
C LYS A 257 -14.23 -0.48 -4.85
N THR A 258 -14.99 -1.25 -4.08
CA THR A 258 -15.53 -0.81 -2.79
C THR A 258 -14.40 -0.46 -1.83
N THR A 259 -13.39 -1.32 -1.71
CA THR A 259 -12.21 -1.09 -0.85
C THR A 259 -11.48 0.20 -1.24
N CYS A 260 -11.16 0.36 -2.53
CA CYS A 260 -10.47 1.56 -3.01
C CYS A 260 -11.32 2.83 -2.80
N THR A 261 -12.63 2.76 -3.07
CA THR A 261 -13.57 3.89 -2.88
C THR A 261 -13.65 4.33 -1.42
N GLU A 262 -13.78 3.40 -0.49
CA GLU A 262 -13.88 3.73 0.94
C GLU A 262 -12.57 4.30 1.48
N LEU A 263 -11.42 3.73 1.10
CA LEU A 263 -10.11 4.29 1.43
C LEU A 263 -9.91 5.70 0.80
N ALA A 264 -10.37 5.91 -0.43
CA ALA A 264 -10.31 7.20 -1.12
C ALA A 264 -11.16 8.27 -0.40
N LYS A 265 -12.37 7.92 0.03
CA LYS A 265 -13.23 8.81 0.83
C LYS A 265 -12.60 9.16 2.18
N MET A 266 -11.89 8.22 2.80
CA MET A 266 -11.17 8.48 4.05
C MET A 266 -10.02 9.47 3.85
N ILE A 267 -9.32 9.46 2.70
CA ILE A 267 -8.33 10.48 2.34
C ILE A 267 -9.02 11.84 2.19
N ALA A 268 -10.06 11.91 1.36
CA ALA A 268 -10.76 13.16 1.08
C ALA A 268 -11.37 13.79 2.34
N SER A 269 -11.91 12.97 3.24
CA SER A 269 -12.48 13.42 4.52
C SER A 269 -11.41 13.88 5.52
N ASP A 270 -10.19 13.34 5.39
CA ASP A 270 -9.04 13.68 6.21
C ASP A 270 -8.09 14.68 5.55
N GLY A 271 -8.55 15.38 4.51
CA GLY A 271 -7.75 16.41 3.83
C GLY A 271 -7.20 17.47 4.79
N GLU A 272 -6.02 18.00 4.50
CA GLU A 272 -5.40 19.05 5.32
C GLU A 272 -6.31 20.28 5.41
N GLY A 273 -6.70 20.63 6.64
CA GLY A 273 -7.66 21.72 6.88
C GLY A 273 -9.11 21.39 6.50
N ALA A 274 -9.42 20.17 6.03
CA ALA A 274 -10.77 19.78 5.65
C ALA A 274 -11.68 19.66 6.88
N THR A 275 -12.87 20.26 6.76
CA THR A 275 -13.97 20.17 7.75
C THR A 275 -15.17 19.38 7.22
N LYS A 276 -15.25 19.19 5.91
CA LYS A 276 -16.35 18.49 5.22
C LYS A 276 -15.80 17.77 3.99
N LEU A 277 -16.40 16.63 3.66
CA LEU A 277 -16.23 15.96 2.37
C LEU A 277 -17.22 16.53 1.35
N ILE A 278 -16.77 16.77 0.12
CA ILE A 278 -17.62 17.18 -1.00
C ILE A 278 -17.57 16.10 -2.08
N GLU A 279 -18.72 15.58 -2.47
CA GLU A 279 -18.87 14.61 -3.57
C GLU A 279 -19.63 15.27 -4.72
N VAL A 280 -19.01 15.33 -5.90
CA VAL A 280 -19.63 15.93 -7.10
C VAL A 280 -20.00 14.82 -8.08
N LYS A 281 -21.29 14.67 -8.38
CA LYS A 281 -21.80 13.73 -9.38
C LYS A 281 -22.20 14.47 -10.65
N VAL A 282 -21.36 14.35 -11.68
CA VAL A 282 -21.66 14.89 -13.01
C VAL A 282 -22.45 13.85 -13.81
N LYS A 283 -23.58 14.26 -14.42
CA LYS A 283 -24.39 13.42 -15.32
C LYS A 283 -24.51 14.11 -16.67
N GLY A 284 -24.50 13.34 -17.76
CA GLY A 284 -24.60 13.88 -19.13
C GLY A 284 -23.36 14.62 -19.61
N GLY A 285 -22.19 14.37 -18.99
CA GLY A 285 -20.92 14.87 -19.48
C GLY A 285 -20.58 14.26 -20.85
N TRP A 286 -19.95 15.04 -21.72
CA TRP A 286 -19.48 14.57 -23.00
C TRP A 286 -18.19 13.77 -22.82
N CYS A 287 -18.21 12.47 -23.12
CA CYS A 287 -17.00 11.64 -23.17
C CYS A 287 -16.59 11.47 -24.65
N MET A 288 -15.33 11.77 -24.98
CA MET A 288 -14.72 11.49 -26.29
C MET A 288 -13.93 10.19 -26.25
#